data_AF-A0A514JP52-F1
#
_entry.id   AF-A0A514JP52-F1
#
_cell.length_a   1.000
_cell.length_b   1.000
_cell.length_c   1.000
_cell.angle_alpha   90.00
_cell.angle_beta   90.00
_cell.angle_gamma   90.00
#
_symmetry.space_group_name_H-M   'P 1'
#
loop_
_entity.id
_entity.type
_entity.pdbx_description
1 polymer ?
#
loop_
_entity_poly.entity_id
_entity_poly.type
_entity_poly.pdbx_seq_one_letter_code
_entity_poly.pdbx_strand_id
1 'polypeptide(L)'
;MGSEQPVCPVCGQPVDMVVRRHKTLGAWVPVWVHGPCRNPKCEEYVASEAVEARDSGATRAGEETPVREPAPARGDTGPAPTRH
;
A
#
# COMPACT_ATOMS: atom_id res chain seq x y z
N MET A 1 -15.96 -23.31 -5.67
CA MET A 1 -17.04 -22.37 -5.30
C MET A 1 -16.84 -21.09 -6.08
N GLY A 2 -17.85 -20.62 -6.81
CA GLY A 2 -17.77 -19.41 -7.62
C GLY A 2 -17.86 -18.17 -6.71
N SER A 3 -16.87 -17.28 -6.81
CA SER A 3 -16.96 -15.97 -6.19
C SER A 3 -18.08 -15.18 -6.88
N GLU A 4 -19.22 -15.03 -6.20
CA GLU A 4 -20.29 -14.15 -6.66
C GLU A 4 -19.72 -12.73 -6.79
N GLN A 5 -19.81 -12.16 -7.99
CA GLN A 5 -19.35 -10.80 -8.26
C GLN A 5 -20.15 -9.85 -7.36
N PRO A 6 -19.52 -9.02 -6.52
CA PRO A 6 -20.25 -8.08 -5.68
C PRO A 6 -21.04 -7.09 -6.55
N VAL A 7 -22.24 -6.74 -6.12
CA VAL A 7 -23.11 -5.79 -6.82
C VAL A 7 -23.42 -4.59 -5.94
N CYS A 8 -23.68 -3.44 -6.56
CA CYS A 8 -24.19 -2.26 -5.88
C CYS A 8 -25.58 -2.56 -5.31
N PRO A 9 -25.84 -2.32 -4.00
CA PRO A 9 -27.14 -2.61 -3.39
C PRO A 9 -28.28 -1.73 -3.91
N VAL A 10 -27.96 -0.60 -4.56
CA VAL A 10 -28.96 0.35 -5.07
C VAL A 10 -29.37 0.04 -6.51
N CYS A 11 -28.40 -0.11 -7.42
CA CYS A 11 -28.70 -0.31 -8.85
C CYS A 11 -28.40 -1.72 -9.37
N GLY A 12 -27.89 -2.63 -8.53
CA GLY A 12 -27.56 -4.01 -8.91
C GLY A 12 -26.40 -4.14 -9.90
N GLN A 13 -25.71 -3.06 -10.24
CA GLN A 13 -24.58 -3.12 -11.17
C GLN A 13 -23.37 -3.80 -10.52
N PRO A 14 -22.58 -4.57 -11.28
CA PRO A 14 -21.33 -5.15 -10.79
C PRO A 14 -20.39 -4.04 -10.29
N VAL A 15 -19.77 -4.29 -9.14
CA VAL A 15 -18.74 -3.43 -8.57
C VAL A 15 -17.47 -4.22 -8.30
N ASP A 16 -16.40 -3.52 -7.97
CA ASP A 16 -15.16 -4.15 -7.49
C ASP A 16 -15.31 -4.51 -6.00
N MET A 17 -14.67 -5.58 -5.53
CA MET A 17 -14.39 -5.75 -4.09
C MET A 17 -13.11 -4.98 -3.77
N VAL A 18 -13.15 -4.04 -2.83
CA VAL A 18 -11.98 -3.26 -2.42
C VAL A 18 -11.63 -3.50 -0.95
N VAL A 19 -10.34 -3.46 -0.62
CA VAL A 19 -9.88 -3.49 0.78
C VAL A 19 -9.80 -2.06 1.29
N ARG A 20 -10.52 -1.76 2.36
CA ARG A 20 -10.34 -0.53 3.15
C ARG A 20 -9.68 -0.85 4.46
N ARG A 21 -8.92 0.10 5.01
CA ARG A 21 -8.33 -0.03 6.34
C ARG A 21 -9.17 0.74 7.35
N HIS A 22 -9.60 0.06 8.42
CA HIS A 22 -10.30 0.68 9.54
C HIS A 22 -9.36 0.71 10.74
N LYS A 23 -9.17 1.89 11.34
CA LYS A 23 -8.41 2.04 12.58
C LYS A 23 -9.30 1.70 13.77
N THR A 24 -8.93 0.67 14.52
CA THR A 24 -9.65 0.21 15.71
C THR A 24 -8.65 -0.02 16.84
N LEU A 25 -8.84 0.64 17.98
CA LEU A 25 -7.99 0.48 19.18
C LEU A 25 -6.47 0.57 18.90
N GLY A 26 -6.07 1.48 17.99
CA GLY A 26 -4.67 1.68 17.63
C GLY A 26 -4.10 0.74 16.56
N ALA A 27 -4.85 -0.27 16.12
CA ALA A 27 -4.47 -1.16 15.02
C ALA A 27 -5.22 -0.82 13.73
N TRP A 28 -4.62 -1.13 12.58
CA TRP A 28 -5.26 -1.00 11.26
C TRP A 28 -5.75 -2.37 10.79
N VAL A 29 -7.06 -2.51 10.65
CA VAL A 29 -7.71 -3.75 10.23
C VAL A 29 -8.14 -3.64 8.76
N PRO A 30 -7.76 -4.59 7.88
CA PRO A 30 -8.29 -4.64 6.52
C PRO A 30 -9.74 -5.15 6.53
N VAL A 31 -10.61 -4.48 5.80
CA VAL A 31 -12.02 -4.82 5.63
C VAL A 31 -12.34 -4.85 4.14
N TRP A 32 -12.91 -5.96 3.68
CA TRP A 32 -13.39 -6.11 2.31
C TRP A 32 -14.78 -5.50 2.18
N VAL A 33 -14.92 -4.51 1.31
CA VAL A 33 -16.18 -3.81 1.09
C VAL A 33 -16.49 -3.69 -0.40
N HIS A 34 -17.76 -3.44 -0.72
CA HIS A 34 -18.17 -3.04 -2.06
C HIS A 34 -17.42 -1.76 -2.46
N GLY A 35 -16.82 -1.79 -3.64
CA GLY A 35 -16.22 -0.63 -4.28
C GLY A 35 -17.27 0.41 -4.70
N PRO A 36 -16.82 1.61 -5.09
CA PRO A 36 -17.72 2.68 -5.50
C PRO A 36 -18.56 2.28 -6.73
N CYS A 37 -19.82 2.69 -6.74
CA CYS A 37 -20.68 2.49 -7.91
C CYS A 37 -20.18 3.37 -9.06
N ARG A 38 -19.98 2.78 -10.24
CA ARG A 38 -19.54 3.50 -11.45
C ARG A 38 -20.69 3.87 -12.39
N ASN A 39 -21.94 3.58 -12.01
CA ASN A 39 -23.11 3.93 -12.82
C ASN A 39 -23.50 5.39 -12.56
N PRO A 40 -23.33 6.32 -13.52
CA PRO A 40 -23.61 7.74 -13.32
C PRO A 40 -25.10 8.06 -13.11
N LYS A 41 -25.99 7.09 -13.36
CA LYS A 41 -27.42 7.20 -13.09
C LYS A 41 -27.81 6.69 -11.69
N CYS A 42 -26.85 6.15 -10.94
CA CYS A 42 -27.08 5.66 -9.59
C CYS A 42 -27.00 6.80 -8.58
N GLU A 43 -27.87 6.81 -7.59
CA GLU A 43 -27.86 7.80 -6.51
C GLU A 43 -26.59 7.68 -5.64
N GLU A 44 -26.02 6.48 -5.54
CA GLU A 44 -24.75 6.18 -4.86
C GLU A 44 -23.52 6.37 -5.78
N TYR A 45 -23.68 7.02 -6.94
CA TYR A 45 -22.54 7.34 -7.79
C TYR A 45 -21.68 8.40 -7.11
N VAL A 46 -20.54 7.99 -6.57
CA VAL A 46 -19.53 8.91 -6.06
C VAL A 46 -18.59 9.26 -7.22
N ALA A 47 -18.71 10.47 -7.77
CA ALA A 47 -17.67 11.03 -8.62
C ALA A 47 -16.36 11.02 -7.83
N SER A 48 -15.38 10.25 -8.31
CA SER A 48 -14.26 9.66 -7.57
C SER A 48 -13.18 10.63 -7.04
N GLU A 49 -13.54 11.83 -6.59
CA GLU A 49 -12.58 12.87 -6.19
C GLU A 49 -12.91 13.51 -4.82
N ALA A 50 -13.54 12.80 -3.87
CA ALA A 50 -13.96 13.44 -2.61
C ALA A 50 -13.78 12.67 -1.29
N VAL A 51 -13.29 11.42 -1.27
CA VAL A 51 -13.16 10.66 0.00
C VAL A 51 -11.87 9.85 0.12
N GLU A 52 -10.74 10.45 -0.26
CA GLU A 52 -9.42 10.05 0.26
C GLU A 52 -8.87 11.17 1.15
N ALA A 53 -9.71 11.73 2.04
CA ALA A 53 -9.28 12.81 2.93
C ALA A 53 -10.09 12.89 4.22
N ARG A 54 -10.05 11.86 5.07
CA ARG A 54 -10.08 12.01 6.55
C ARG A 54 -9.29 10.90 7.27
N ASP A 55 -8.08 10.61 6.81
CA ASP A 55 -6.99 10.29 7.73
C ASP A 55 -5.91 11.36 7.51
N SER A 56 -6.05 12.47 8.23
CA SER A 56 -4.98 13.45 8.36
C SER A 56 -3.88 12.86 9.25
N GLY A 57 -3.25 11.78 8.78
CA GLY A 57 -2.04 11.19 9.32
C GLY A 57 -0.79 11.79 8.69
N ALA A 58 -0.77 13.12 8.48
CA ALA A 58 0.45 13.82 8.11
C ALA A 58 1.31 14.00 9.37
N THR A 59 2.08 12.98 9.74
CA THR A 59 3.35 13.20 10.43
C THR A 59 4.39 12.38 9.71
N ARG A 60 5.14 13.06 8.84
CA ARG A 60 6.46 12.59 8.41
C ARG A 60 7.37 12.64 9.63
N ALA A 61 7.79 11.49 10.13
CA ALA A 61 9.00 11.37 10.96
C ALA A 61 9.40 9.88 10.99
N GLY A 62 10.50 9.55 10.32
CA GLY A 62 11.06 8.20 10.31
C GLY A 62 11.63 7.81 8.96
N GLU A 63 12.48 8.66 8.39
CA GLU A 63 13.45 8.22 7.39
C GLU A 63 14.49 7.38 8.13
N GLU A 64 14.27 6.07 8.25
CA GLU A 64 15.32 5.14 8.68
C GLU A 64 16.19 4.85 7.46
N THR A 65 17.27 5.62 7.38
CA THR A 65 18.39 5.44 6.46
C THR A 65 18.81 3.97 6.44
N PRO A 66 18.88 3.28 5.29
CA PRO A 66 19.52 1.99 5.26
C PRO A 66 21.00 2.21 5.60
N VAL A 67 21.44 1.68 6.74
CA VAL A 67 22.87 1.57 7.05
C VAL A 67 23.51 0.78 5.92
N ARG A 68 24.21 1.51 5.06
CA ARG A 68 25.11 0.93 4.09
C ARG A 68 26.31 0.40 4.86
N GLU A 69 26.37 -0.90 5.00
CA GLU A 69 27.51 -1.63 5.54
C GLU A 69 28.80 -1.16 4.82
N PRO A 70 29.86 -0.76 5.54
CA PRO A 70 31.10 -0.34 4.89
C PRO A 70 31.82 -1.54 4.29
N ALA A 71 32.17 -1.42 3.01
CA ALA A 71 32.94 -2.43 2.28
C ALA A 71 34.27 -2.76 2.98
N PRO A 72 34.70 -4.03 3.03
CA PRO A 72 36.01 -4.36 3.57
C PRO A 72 37.12 -3.75 2.70
N ALA A 73 38.06 -3.09 3.38
CA ALA A 73 39.23 -2.47 2.79
C ALA A 73 40.03 -3.49 1.96
N ARG A 74 40.33 -3.11 0.71
CA ARG A 74 41.35 -3.80 -0.10
C ARG A 74 42.67 -3.69 0.67
N GLY A 75 43.13 -4.82 1.20
CA GLY A 75 44.48 -4.93 1.76
C GLY A 75 45.49 -4.78 0.63
N ASP A 76 46.13 -3.61 0.59
CA ASP A 76 47.40 -3.41 -0.07
C ASP A 76 48.48 -4.09 0.77
N THR A 77 49.20 -5.04 0.19
CA THR A 77 50.49 -5.49 0.74
C THR A 77 51.38 -5.90 -0.43
N GLY A 78 52.23 -4.99 -0.89
CA GLY A 78 53.41 -5.34 -1.70
C GLY A 78 54.51 -6.02 -0.87
N PRO A 79 55.73 -6.23 -1.41
CA PRO A 79 56.05 -7.17 -2.49
C PRO A 79 56.93 -8.37 -2.05
N ALA A 80 56.98 -9.39 -2.94
CA ALA A 80 57.90 -10.53 -3.19
C ALA A 80 58.97 -11.01 -2.17
N PRO A 81 59.26 -12.34 -2.20
CA PRO A 81 60.66 -12.76 -2.32
C PRO A 81 60.93 -13.62 -3.57
N THR A 82 62.04 -13.29 -4.24
CA THR A 82 62.70 -14.07 -5.30
C THR A 82 63.19 -15.42 -4.75
N ARG A 83 63.04 -16.49 -5.55
CA ARG A 83 63.77 -17.75 -5.35
C ARG A 83 64.74 -17.97 -6.52
N HIS A 84 65.93 -18.43 -6.14
CA HIS A 84 67.13 -18.71 -6.93
C HIS A 84 66.91 -19.71 -8.06
#